data_AF-A0A0J6CK50-F1
#
_entry.id   AF-A0A0J6CK50-F1
#
_cell.length_a   1.000
_cell.length_b   1.000
_cell.length_c   1.000
_cell.angle_alpha   90.00
_cell.angle_beta   90.00
_cell.angle_gamma   90.00
#
_symmetry.space_group_name_H-M   'P 1'
#
loop_
_entity.id
_entity.type
_entity.pdbx_description
1 polymer ?
#
loop_
_entity_poly.entity_id
_entity_poly.type
_entity_poly.pdbx_seq_one_letter_code
_entity_poly.pdbx_strand_id
1 'polypeptide(L)'
;MKESNTQKELSRVPRTLSESSNTKVLEVLFDAGGTVMSDIIIYVASSQMKDLFGDCWFSINDFCEVMGYERTKLQRKLTEKQLDFLFSNQRPVYITEQNGQKIEHPIENTFEAALYRLGTSNLSVAYAMNGKTQYKFIQILDRFEIKDNFGTKKRTKRNYNVHLSKDLMNTLLTEYNLLELKDYRNLPNRKGYRKFYLNLAKMIYLIKYKIDQGQAPYFTVTVDQLAKEFDVTVKDNHDRKKKVTSILNGINKKLERTKFQYQYIKGKGEKWPYTVQFFFDQETLEYFDEKIKAILTSQYHDALKSCFLLNKKGIPVSRHYQYKDFFKLGTGEYYHEFTAWLYSEEDKEIKENIYRDIYIKVVGIRPEDLAVNLNP
;
A
#
# COMPACT_ATOMS: atom_id res chain seq x y z
N MET A 1 16.43 -10.96 -29.71
CA MET A 1 16.78 -10.05 -28.59
C MET A 1 16.50 -10.82 -27.31
N LYS A 2 17.53 -11.10 -26.49
CA LYS A 2 17.31 -11.69 -25.16
C LYS A 2 16.65 -10.60 -24.31
N GLU A 3 15.35 -10.69 -24.07
CA GLU A 3 14.74 -10.00 -22.93
C GLU A 3 15.51 -10.46 -21.70
N SER A 4 16.29 -9.55 -21.10
CA SER A 4 16.77 -9.79 -19.76
C SER A 4 15.53 -9.90 -18.90
N ASN A 5 15.20 -11.13 -18.51
CA ASN A 5 14.10 -11.47 -17.62
C ASN A 5 14.40 -10.91 -16.22
N THR A 6 14.40 -9.57 -16.10
CA THR A 6 14.36 -8.87 -14.82
C THR A 6 12.91 -8.94 -14.40
N GLN A 7 12.61 -9.91 -13.54
CA GLN A 7 11.30 -10.12 -12.95
C GLN A 7 10.75 -8.77 -12.46
N LYS A 8 9.54 -8.40 -12.91
CA LYS A 8 8.88 -7.16 -12.48
C LYS A 8 8.70 -7.19 -10.97
N GLU A 9 8.95 -6.09 -10.27
CA GLU A 9 8.68 -5.98 -8.83
C GLU A 9 7.44 -5.11 -8.59
N LEU A 10 6.41 -5.34 -9.41
CA LEU A 10 5.12 -4.67 -9.29
C LEU A 10 4.37 -5.20 -8.07
N SER A 11 4.10 -4.28 -7.15
CA SER A 11 3.27 -4.51 -5.97
C SER A 11 1.93 -3.80 -6.11
N ARG A 12 0.89 -4.40 -5.51
CA ARG A 12 -0.40 -3.75 -5.32
C ARG A 12 -0.38 -3.00 -4.01
N VAL A 13 -0.64 -1.70 -4.07
CA VAL A 13 -0.68 -0.83 -2.89
C VAL A 13 -2.07 -0.20 -2.75
N PRO A 14 -2.61 -0.07 -1.53
CA PRO A 14 -3.91 0.57 -1.33
C PRO A 14 -3.92 1.99 -1.88
N ARG A 15 -4.95 2.36 -2.65
CA ARG A 15 -5.10 3.73 -3.20
C ARG A 15 -5.09 4.80 -2.11
N THR A 16 -5.61 4.45 -0.94
CA THR A 16 -5.70 5.31 0.24
C THR A 16 -4.35 5.86 0.71
N LEU A 17 -3.23 5.19 0.40
CA LEU A 17 -1.88 5.68 0.72
C LEU A 17 -1.48 6.92 -0.10
N SER A 18 -2.03 7.08 -1.31
CA SER A 18 -1.77 8.26 -2.15
C SER A 18 -2.65 9.45 -1.74
N GLU A 19 -3.73 9.24 -1.00
CA GLU A 19 -4.65 10.32 -0.61
C GLU A 19 -4.01 11.32 0.37
N SER A 20 -4.27 12.60 0.12
CA SER A 20 -3.65 13.70 0.87
C SER A 20 -4.19 13.84 2.31
N SER A 21 -5.42 13.39 2.56
CA SER A 21 -6.01 13.34 3.91
C SER A 21 -5.26 12.39 4.84
N ASN A 22 -4.56 11.40 4.30
CA ASN A 22 -3.86 10.37 5.06
C ASN A 22 -2.37 10.68 5.29
N THR A 23 -1.82 11.70 4.63
CA THR A 23 -0.39 12.05 4.69
C THR A 23 0.08 12.29 6.12
N LYS A 24 -0.67 13.07 6.91
CA LYS A 24 -0.28 13.39 8.29
C LYS A 24 -0.13 12.15 9.16
N VAL A 25 -1.00 11.16 8.99
CA VAL A 25 -0.97 9.90 9.75
C VAL A 25 0.25 9.05 9.36
N LEU A 26 0.57 8.99 8.06
CA LEU A 26 1.66 8.17 7.53
C LEU A 26 3.06 8.79 7.73
N GLU A 27 3.15 10.11 7.89
CA GLU A 27 4.41 10.84 8.07
C GLU A 27 4.75 11.17 9.53
N VAL A 28 3.93 10.72 10.50
CA VAL A 28 4.14 10.98 11.95
C VAL A 28 5.57 10.63 12.40
N LEU A 29 6.16 9.57 11.85
CA LEU A 29 7.49 9.07 12.21
C LEU A 29 8.61 9.53 11.26
N PHE A 30 8.35 10.48 10.36
CA PHE A 30 9.31 10.86 9.32
C PHE A 30 10.65 11.33 9.88
N ASP A 31 10.64 12.19 10.90
CA ASP A 31 11.88 12.71 11.50
C ASP A 31 12.66 11.65 12.32
N ALA A 32 12.01 10.54 12.66
CA ALA A 32 12.61 9.43 13.42
C ALA A 32 13.10 8.28 12.54
N GLY A 33 12.42 8.03 11.41
CA GLY A 33 12.60 6.82 10.59
C GLY A 33 12.24 6.96 9.11
N GLY A 34 11.96 8.16 8.62
CA GLY A 34 11.45 8.39 7.26
C GLY A 34 10.04 7.88 7.06
N THR A 35 9.71 7.49 5.82
CA THR A 35 8.38 6.99 5.42
C THR A 35 8.06 5.56 5.92
N VAL A 36 8.63 5.15 7.05
CA VAL A 36 8.59 3.75 7.52
C VAL A 36 7.17 3.20 7.66
N MET A 37 6.20 4.02 8.06
CA MET A 37 4.81 3.60 8.22
C MET A 37 4.15 3.22 6.89
N SER A 38 4.25 4.06 5.86
CA SER A 38 3.75 3.70 4.52
C SER A 38 4.50 2.49 3.96
N ASP A 39 5.79 2.40 4.25
CA ASP A 39 6.66 1.36 3.71
C ASP A 39 6.36 -0.01 4.31
N ILE A 40 5.99 -0.07 5.61
CA ILE A 40 5.46 -1.28 6.24
C ILE A 40 4.17 -1.73 5.55
N ILE A 41 3.22 -0.81 5.29
CA ILE A 41 1.96 -1.16 4.61
C ILE A 41 2.25 -1.74 3.23
N ILE A 42 3.14 -1.11 2.45
CA ILE A 42 3.53 -1.56 1.11
C ILE A 42 4.20 -2.94 1.16
N TYR A 43 5.10 -3.15 2.13
CA TYR A 43 5.81 -4.42 2.30
C TYR A 43 4.84 -5.56 2.64
N VAL A 44 3.95 -5.35 3.62
CA VAL A 44 2.98 -6.36 4.06
C VAL A 44 1.97 -6.63 2.94
N ALA A 45 1.46 -5.60 2.27
CA ALA A 45 0.57 -5.76 1.12
C ALA A 45 1.22 -6.56 -0.02
N SER A 46 2.49 -6.27 -0.33
CA SER A 46 3.26 -7.01 -1.33
C SER A 46 3.41 -8.49 -0.96
N SER A 47 3.80 -8.76 0.29
CA SER A 47 4.03 -10.10 0.81
C SER A 47 2.73 -10.93 0.79
N GLN A 48 1.64 -10.33 1.24
CA GLN A 48 0.33 -10.98 1.25
C GLN A 48 -0.22 -11.26 -0.16
N MET A 49 0.08 -10.42 -1.15
CA MET A 49 -0.32 -10.71 -2.53
C MET A 49 0.48 -11.86 -3.17
N LYS A 50 1.59 -12.28 -2.55
CA LYS A 50 2.34 -13.49 -2.93
C LYS A 50 1.80 -14.73 -2.22
N ASP A 51 1.34 -14.58 -0.99
CA ASP A 51 0.70 -15.64 -0.20
C ASP A 51 -0.64 -15.15 0.36
N LEU A 52 -1.73 -15.48 -0.34
CA LEU A 52 -3.09 -15.00 -0.01
C LEU A 52 -3.66 -15.60 1.28
N PHE A 53 -3.10 -16.72 1.77
CA PHE A 53 -3.68 -17.50 2.86
C PHE A 53 -2.74 -17.71 4.05
N GLY A 54 -1.48 -17.28 3.92
CA GLY A 54 -0.47 -17.37 4.98
C GLY A 54 -0.33 -16.13 5.84
N ASP A 55 0.43 -16.31 6.92
CA ASP A 55 0.89 -15.25 7.82
C ASP A 55 2.07 -14.48 7.21
N CYS A 56 2.14 -13.17 7.49
CA CYS A 56 3.27 -12.35 7.05
C CYS A 56 4.38 -12.30 8.11
N TRP A 57 5.19 -13.36 8.18
CA TRP A 57 6.38 -13.43 9.03
C TRP A 57 7.61 -12.86 8.33
N PHE A 58 8.27 -11.89 8.95
CA PHE A 58 9.52 -11.32 8.42
C PHE A 58 10.38 -10.71 9.52
N SER A 59 11.67 -10.52 9.26
CA SER A 59 12.58 -9.79 10.13
C SER A 59 12.83 -8.37 9.63
N ILE A 60 13.39 -7.51 10.49
CA ILE A 60 13.80 -6.16 10.06
C ILE A 60 14.81 -6.21 8.91
N ASN A 61 15.66 -7.26 8.83
CA ASN A 61 16.59 -7.40 7.71
C ASN A 61 15.84 -7.55 6.39
N ASP A 62 14.85 -8.43 6.36
CA ASP A 62 14.06 -8.75 5.16
C ASP A 62 13.28 -7.49 4.71
N PHE A 63 12.71 -6.75 5.66
CA PHE A 63 12.09 -5.44 5.40
C PHE A 63 13.08 -4.43 4.83
N CYS A 64 14.27 -4.30 5.43
CA CYS A 64 15.29 -3.36 5.02
C CYS A 64 15.81 -3.64 3.60
N GLU A 65 15.97 -4.91 3.24
CA GLU A 65 16.41 -5.33 1.91
C GLU A 65 15.37 -4.95 0.84
N VAL A 66 14.08 -5.20 1.12
CA VAL A 66 13.00 -4.86 0.19
C VAL A 66 12.76 -3.35 0.10
N MET A 67 12.84 -2.62 1.22
CA MET A 67 12.45 -1.21 1.27
C MET A 67 13.63 -0.23 1.20
N GLY A 68 14.87 -0.74 1.13
CA GLY A 68 16.08 0.07 0.98
C GLY A 68 16.46 0.84 2.25
N TYR A 69 16.31 0.23 3.43
CA TYR A 69 16.63 0.84 4.72
C TYR A 69 17.93 0.29 5.32
N GLU A 70 18.62 1.14 6.10
CA GLU A 70 19.64 0.66 7.02
C GLU A 70 18.98 0.16 8.31
N ARG A 71 19.21 -1.11 8.63
CA ARG A 71 18.67 -1.74 9.85
C ARG A 71 18.95 -0.96 11.13
N THR A 72 20.15 -0.41 11.28
CA THR A 72 20.57 0.32 12.47
C THR A 72 19.71 1.56 12.72
N LYS A 73 19.21 2.22 11.66
CA LYS A 73 18.30 3.37 11.78
C LYS A 73 16.93 2.93 12.32
N LEU A 74 16.40 1.80 11.83
CA LEU A 74 15.10 1.29 12.26
C LEU A 74 15.12 0.69 13.67
N GLN A 75 16.24 0.11 14.09
CA GLN A 75 16.45 -0.40 15.45
C GLN A 75 16.85 0.69 16.45
N ARG A 76 17.05 1.93 16.00
CA ARG A 76 17.41 3.03 16.89
C ARG A 76 16.26 3.31 17.86
N LYS A 77 16.60 3.37 19.14
CA LYS A 77 15.71 3.84 20.21
C LYS A 77 15.34 5.29 19.96
N LEU A 78 14.05 5.57 20.02
CA LEU A 78 13.49 6.92 19.93
C LEU A 78 13.87 7.73 21.16
N THR A 79 14.02 9.04 20.99
CA THR A 79 14.22 9.95 22.12
C THR A 79 12.94 10.03 22.96
N GLU A 80 13.05 10.41 24.24
CA GLU A 80 11.86 10.57 25.10
C GLU A 80 10.85 11.55 24.51
N LYS A 81 11.31 12.69 23.95
CA LYS A 81 10.45 13.65 23.25
C LYS A 81 9.67 13.01 22.09
N GLN A 82 10.31 12.13 21.32
CA GLN A 82 9.64 11.40 20.24
C GLN A 82 8.62 10.41 20.80
N LEU A 83 8.97 9.67 21.86
CA LEU A 83 8.04 8.74 22.52
C LEU A 83 6.83 9.48 23.12
N ASP A 84 7.02 10.64 23.74
CA ASP A 84 5.96 11.50 24.26
C ASP A 84 5.07 12.04 23.14
N PHE A 85 5.67 12.45 22.02
CA PHE A 85 4.89 12.88 20.86
C PHE A 85 4.04 11.75 20.28
N LEU A 86 4.58 10.53 20.21
CA LEU A 86 3.90 9.38 19.59
C LEU A 86 2.86 8.73 20.48
N PHE A 87 3.15 8.63 21.78
CA PHE A 87 2.37 7.83 22.72
C PHE A 87 1.83 8.66 23.89
N SER A 88 2.15 9.95 23.97
CA SER A 88 1.80 10.81 25.11
C SER A 88 2.25 10.15 26.42
N ASN A 89 1.38 10.03 27.42
CA ASN A 89 1.69 9.38 28.69
C ASN A 89 1.55 7.85 28.65
N GLN A 90 1.20 7.26 27.50
CA GLN A 90 1.16 5.81 27.35
C GLN A 90 2.53 5.33 26.91
N ARG A 91 3.02 4.24 27.50
CA ARG A 91 4.27 3.58 27.09
C ARG A 91 3.92 2.15 26.69
N PRO A 92 3.73 1.88 25.39
CA PRO A 92 3.35 0.55 24.95
C PRO A 92 4.44 -0.46 25.28
N VAL A 93 4.03 -1.61 25.79
CA VAL A 93 4.89 -2.76 26.05
C VAL A 93 4.35 -3.97 25.31
N TYR A 94 5.24 -4.76 24.74
CA TYR A 94 4.95 -6.10 24.26
C TYR A 94 5.12 -7.07 25.43
N ILE A 95 4.10 -7.90 25.68
CA ILE A 95 4.10 -8.86 26.77
C ILE A 95 4.21 -10.26 26.18
N THR A 96 5.15 -11.05 26.69
CA THR A 96 5.28 -12.46 26.33
C THR A 96 5.54 -13.31 27.57
N GLU A 97 5.27 -14.61 27.49
CA GLU A 97 5.60 -15.56 28.54
C GLU A 97 6.72 -16.49 28.06
N GLN A 98 7.80 -16.59 28.84
CA GLN A 98 8.92 -17.49 28.56
C GLN A 98 9.28 -18.25 29.83
N ASN A 99 9.25 -19.58 29.78
CA ASN A 99 9.51 -20.46 30.93
C ASN A 99 8.62 -20.15 32.15
N GLY A 100 7.33 -19.82 31.93
CA GLY A 100 6.39 -19.45 33.00
C GLY A 100 6.61 -18.06 33.60
N GLN A 101 7.53 -17.25 33.05
CA GLN A 101 7.76 -15.87 33.46
C GLN A 101 7.22 -14.89 32.43
N LYS A 102 6.43 -13.92 32.92
CA LYS A 102 5.98 -12.77 32.13
C LYS A 102 7.17 -11.82 31.89
N ILE A 103 7.45 -11.52 30.62
CA ILE A 103 8.48 -10.57 30.20
C ILE A 103 7.79 -9.40 29.50
N GLU A 104 8.16 -8.19 29.91
CA GLU A 104 7.71 -6.94 29.29
C GLU A 104 8.84 -6.33 28.45
N HIS A 105 8.57 -6.13 27.16
CA HIS A 105 9.49 -5.53 26.21
C HIS A 105 8.97 -4.15 25.78
N PRO A 106 9.63 -3.04 26.13
CA PRO A 106 9.19 -1.70 25.73
C PRO A 106 9.21 -1.49 24.22
N ILE A 107 8.13 -0.92 23.68
CA ILE A 107 8.05 -0.50 22.28
C ILE A 107 8.67 0.89 22.15
N GLU A 108 9.98 0.91 21.88
CA GLU A 108 10.77 2.15 21.93
C GLU A 108 11.73 2.37 20.76
N ASN A 109 11.89 1.39 19.87
CA ASN A 109 12.63 1.60 18.63
C ASN A 109 11.72 2.08 17.50
N THR A 110 12.34 2.68 16.48
CA THR A 110 11.64 3.31 15.36
C THR A 110 10.72 2.35 14.62
N PHE A 111 11.15 1.10 14.40
CA PHE A 111 10.36 0.11 13.67
C PHE A 111 9.13 -0.38 14.45
N GLU A 112 9.33 -0.77 15.71
CA GLU A 112 8.24 -1.25 16.58
C GLU A 112 7.26 -0.13 16.92
N ALA A 113 7.76 1.10 17.10
CA ALA A 113 6.90 2.26 17.27
C ALA A 113 6.03 2.50 16.02
N ALA A 114 6.58 2.28 14.81
CA ALA A 114 5.81 2.36 13.57
C ALA A 114 4.70 1.29 13.53
N LEU A 115 5.01 0.04 13.87
CA LEU A 115 4.02 -1.04 13.94
C LEU A 115 2.89 -0.70 14.93
N TYR A 116 3.23 -0.28 16.15
CA TYR A 116 2.23 0.09 17.15
C TYR A 116 1.39 1.30 16.72
N ARG A 117 2.02 2.33 16.14
CA ARG A 117 1.30 3.49 15.60
C ARG A 117 0.36 3.11 14.46
N LEU A 118 0.75 2.18 13.60
CA LEU A 118 -0.12 1.66 12.53
C LEU A 118 -1.32 0.89 13.11
N GLY A 119 -1.12 0.09 14.17
CA GLY A 119 -2.23 -0.60 14.86
C GLY A 119 -3.21 0.32 15.59
N THR A 120 -2.79 1.54 15.93
CA THR A 120 -3.61 2.54 16.65
C THR A 120 -4.08 3.71 15.77
N SER A 121 -3.80 3.68 14.47
CA SER A 121 -4.18 4.72 13.53
C SER A 121 -5.12 4.20 12.45
N ASN A 122 -5.97 5.10 11.94
CA ASN A 122 -6.88 4.82 10.83
C ASN A 122 -6.52 5.65 9.60
N LEU A 123 -6.76 5.09 8.42
CA LEU A 123 -6.85 5.84 7.17
C LEU A 123 -8.27 6.34 6.97
N SER A 124 -8.40 7.53 6.41
CA SER A 124 -9.69 8.10 6.01
C SER A 124 -9.96 7.84 4.53
N VAL A 125 -11.20 7.50 4.22
CA VAL A 125 -11.73 7.38 2.85
C VAL A 125 -12.99 8.21 2.76
N ALA A 126 -13.01 9.17 1.84
CA ALA A 126 -14.18 9.98 1.54
C ALA A 126 -14.99 9.33 0.43
N TYR A 127 -16.31 9.27 0.59
CA TYR A 127 -17.24 8.79 -0.43
C TYR A 127 -18.51 9.64 -0.44
N ALA A 128 -19.17 9.71 -1.61
CA ALA A 128 -20.44 10.40 -1.75
C ALA A 128 -21.59 9.41 -1.52
N MET A 129 -22.50 9.74 -0.61
CA MET A 129 -23.73 8.99 -0.39
C MET A 129 -24.90 9.97 -0.23
N ASN A 130 -25.95 9.79 -1.04
CA ASN A 130 -27.16 10.61 -1.03
C ASN A 130 -26.86 12.13 -1.11
N GLY A 131 -25.95 12.51 -2.00
CA GLY A 131 -25.55 13.91 -2.20
C GLY A 131 -24.68 14.52 -1.08
N LYS A 132 -24.29 13.73 -0.07
CA LYS A 132 -23.42 14.17 1.04
C LYS A 132 -22.09 13.43 1.01
N THR A 133 -21.00 14.13 1.33
CA THR A 133 -19.70 13.51 1.59
C THR A 133 -19.73 12.83 2.96
N GLN A 134 -19.35 11.57 3.01
CA GLN A 134 -19.14 10.81 4.23
C GLN A 134 -17.71 10.31 4.30
N TYR A 135 -17.23 10.07 5.51
CA TYR A 135 -15.90 9.54 5.76
C TYR A 135 -16.01 8.18 6.43
N LYS A 136 -15.33 7.17 5.87
CA LYS A 136 -15.06 5.90 6.52
C LYS A 136 -13.63 5.90 7.03
N PHE A 137 -13.45 5.45 8.27
CA PHE A 137 -12.13 5.24 8.87
C PHE A 137 -11.79 3.76 8.81
N ILE A 138 -10.65 3.44 8.20
CA ILE A 138 -10.16 2.08 7.98
C ILE A 138 -8.97 1.88 8.90
N GLN A 139 -9.06 0.90 9.81
CA GLN A 139 -7.92 0.47 10.61
C GLN A 139 -6.79 0.00 9.70
N ILE A 140 -5.54 0.32 10.04
CA ILE A 140 -4.41 -0.07 9.18
C ILE A 140 -3.95 -1.50 9.49
N LEU A 141 -3.53 -1.75 10.73
CA LEU A 141 -3.18 -3.09 11.21
C LEU A 141 -4.22 -3.53 12.24
N ASP A 142 -4.67 -4.77 12.17
CA ASP A 142 -5.52 -5.36 13.20
C ASP A 142 -4.71 -6.08 14.29
N ARG A 143 -3.56 -6.66 13.95
CA ARG A 143 -2.61 -7.25 14.91
C ARG A 143 -1.18 -7.27 14.39
N PHE A 144 -0.24 -7.31 15.33
CA PHE A 144 1.12 -7.77 15.07
C PHE A 144 1.63 -8.61 16.25
N GLU A 145 2.55 -9.52 15.96
CA GLU A 145 3.22 -10.38 16.95
C GLU A 145 4.74 -10.23 16.79
N ILE A 146 5.48 -10.35 17.89
CA ILE A 146 6.95 -10.40 17.87
C ILE A 146 7.42 -11.74 18.43
N LYS A 147 8.06 -12.53 17.58
CA LYS A 147 8.80 -13.73 17.98
C LYS A 147 10.25 -13.36 18.22
N ASP A 148 10.63 -13.36 19.51
CA ASP A 148 12.00 -13.12 19.97
C ASP A 148 12.24 -13.81 21.33
N ASN A 149 13.50 -13.98 21.72
CA ASN A 149 13.84 -14.39 23.09
C ASN A 149 14.20 -13.16 23.92
N PHE A 150 13.20 -12.56 24.56
CA PHE A 150 13.39 -11.38 25.41
C PHE A 150 14.01 -11.72 26.78
N GLY A 151 14.07 -13.00 27.17
CA GLY A 151 14.69 -13.44 28.41
C GLY A 151 16.22 -13.45 28.40
N THR A 152 16.85 -13.31 27.23
CA THR A 152 18.32 -13.29 27.10
C THR A 152 18.88 -11.89 26.91
N LYS A 153 20.06 -11.64 27.49
CA LYS A 153 20.85 -10.43 27.23
C LYS A 153 21.50 -10.43 25.83
N LYS A 154 21.54 -11.58 25.15
CA LYS A 154 22.06 -11.69 23.78
C LYS A 154 21.02 -11.18 22.79
N ARG A 155 21.41 -10.29 21.89
CA ARG A 155 20.53 -9.87 20.78
C ARG A 155 20.23 -11.07 19.90
N THR A 156 18.96 -11.46 19.85
CA THR A 156 18.45 -12.51 18.97
C THR A 156 17.71 -11.89 17.78
N LYS A 157 17.47 -12.68 16.73
CA LYS A 157 16.78 -12.20 15.52
C LYS A 157 15.29 -12.11 15.83
N ARG A 158 14.76 -10.88 15.82
CA ARG A 158 13.31 -10.60 15.89
C ARG A 158 12.63 -10.93 14.58
N ASN A 159 11.57 -11.72 14.66
CA ASN A 159 10.62 -11.90 13.57
C ASN A 159 9.27 -11.30 13.97
N TYR A 160 8.64 -10.62 13.03
CA TYR A 160 7.38 -9.92 13.19
C TYR A 160 6.34 -10.63 12.33
N ASN A 161 5.17 -10.92 12.89
CA ASN A 161 3.99 -11.28 12.13
C ASN A 161 3.09 -10.05 12.07
N VAL A 162 2.75 -9.54 10.88
CA VAL A 162 1.99 -8.30 10.74
C VAL A 162 0.77 -8.51 9.86
N HIS A 163 -0.40 -8.10 10.36
CA HIS A 163 -1.68 -8.29 9.68
C HIS A 163 -2.30 -6.94 9.34
N LEU A 164 -2.56 -6.71 8.05
CA LEU A 164 -3.37 -5.57 7.61
C LEU A 164 -4.83 -5.85 7.97
N SER A 165 -5.59 -4.80 8.28
CA SER A 165 -7.02 -4.98 8.53
C SER A 165 -7.74 -5.57 7.33
N LYS A 166 -8.81 -6.32 7.59
CA LYS A 166 -9.65 -6.96 6.56
C LYS A 166 -10.15 -5.99 5.50
N ASP A 167 -10.50 -4.77 5.89
CA ASP A 167 -10.94 -3.72 4.96
C ASP A 167 -9.79 -3.29 4.05
N LEU A 168 -8.59 -3.06 4.60
CA LEU A 168 -7.42 -2.65 3.83
C LEU A 168 -6.94 -3.78 2.90
N MET A 169 -6.96 -5.02 3.40
CA MET A 169 -6.71 -6.23 2.62
C MET A 169 -7.64 -6.35 1.41
N ASN A 170 -8.94 -6.12 1.60
CA ASN A 170 -9.91 -6.15 0.51
C ASN A 170 -9.59 -5.11 -0.58
N THR A 171 -9.05 -3.94 -0.21
CA THR A 171 -8.65 -2.93 -1.20
C THR A 171 -7.52 -3.39 -2.13
N LEU A 172 -6.72 -4.38 -1.74
CA LEU A 172 -5.67 -4.95 -2.62
C LEU A 172 -6.26 -5.73 -3.81
N LEU A 173 -7.54 -6.13 -3.71
CA LEU A 173 -8.29 -6.77 -4.79
C LEU A 173 -9.15 -5.77 -5.57
N THR A 174 -9.67 -4.72 -4.92
CA THR A 174 -10.69 -3.84 -5.52
C THR A 174 -10.24 -2.41 -5.79
N GLU A 175 -9.31 -1.86 -5.01
CA GLU A 175 -8.99 -0.43 -4.97
C GLU A 175 -7.48 -0.18 -4.76
N TYR A 176 -6.66 -0.74 -5.64
CA TYR A 176 -5.20 -0.63 -5.58
C TYR A 176 -4.62 0.23 -6.73
N ASN A 177 -3.39 0.69 -6.52
CA ASN A 177 -2.49 1.14 -7.57
C ASN A 177 -1.34 0.14 -7.71
N LEU A 178 -0.75 0.08 -8.91
CA LEU A 178 0.47 -0.68 -9.15
C LEU A 178 1.68 0.19 -8.86
N LEU A 179 2.65 -0.38 -8.14
CA LEU A 179 3.85 0.30 -7.68
C LEU A 179 5.07 -0.57 -7.99
N GLU A 180 6.05 -0.01 -8.71
CA GLU A 180 7.34 -0.69 -8.96
C GLU A 180 8.28 -0.48 -7.75
N LEU A 181 8.59 -1.56 -7.02
CA LEU A 181 9.32 -1.53 -5.76
C LEU A 181 10.79 -1.14 -5.93
N LYS A 182 11.44 -1.50 -7.03
CA LYS A 182 12.84 -1.16 -7.28
C LYS A 182 13.02 0.34 -7.42
N ASP A 183 12.19 0.97 -8.24
CA ASP A 183 12.17 2.43 -8.40
C ASP A 183 11.81 3.12 -7.09
N TYR A 184 10.81 2.61 -6.36
CA TYR A 184 10.38 3.15 -5.07
C TYR A 184 11.51 3.17 -4.03
N ARG A 185 12.20 2.03 -3.84
CA ARG A 185 13.26 1.89 -2.83
C ARG A 185 14.50 2.70 -3.19
N ASN A 186 14.78 2.88 -4.49
CA ASN A 186 15.91 3.65 -5.01
C ASN A 186 15.76 5.17 -4.81
N LEU A 187 14.55 5.65 -4.50
CA LEU A 187 14.35 7.04 -4.14
C LEU A 187 15.02 7.35 -2.80
N PRO A 188 15.72 8.49 -2.69
CA PRO A 188 16.22 8.97 -1.41
C PRO A 188 15.10 9.07 -0.38
N ASN A 189 15.39 8.70 0.86
CA ASN A 189 14.49 8.92 2.00
C ASN A 189 14.46 10.43 2.35
N ARG A 190 13.78 11.20 1.50
CA ARG A 190 13.55 12.65 1.62
C ARG A 190 12.04 12.89 1.65
N LYS A 191 11.65 13.89 2.43
CA LYS A 191 10.23 14.22 2.62
C LYS A 191 9.57 14.51 1.27
N GLY A 192 8.39 13.93 1.06
CA GLY A 192 7.65 14.07 -0.19
C GLY A 192 8.09 13.16 -1.34
N TYR A 193 9.30 12.59 -1.36
CA TYR A 193 9.78 11.84 -2.55
C TYR A 193 9.03 10.54 -2.76
N ARG A 194 8.99 9.68 -1.73
CA ARG A 194 8.24 8.41 -1.76
C ARG A 194 6.73 8.65 -1.81
N LYS A 195 6.24 9.73 -1.18
CA LYS A 195 4.83 10.15 -1.28
C LYS A 195 4.46 10.54 -2.71
N PHE A 196 5.30 11.31 -3.39
CA PHE A 196 5.11 11.66 -4.79
C PHE A 196 5.13 10.43 -5.68
N TYR A 197 5.95 9.44 -5.36
CA TYR A 197 5.94 8.18 -6.09
C TYR A 197 4.62 7.39 -5.94
N LEU A 198 4.02 7.38 -4.74
CA LEU A 198 2.65 6.86 -4.56
C LEU A 198 1.63 7.62 -5.42
N ASN A 199 1.83 8.93 -5.60
CA ASN A 199 1.03 9.72 -6.52
C ASN A 199 1.31 9.38 -7.99
N LEU A 200 2.55 9.12 -8.41
CA LEU A 200 2.85 8.63 -9.77
C LEU A 200 2.10 7.33 -10.08
N ALA A 201 2.09 6.37 -9.14
CA ALA A 201 1.32 5.14 -9.27
C ALA A 201 -0.18 5.40 -9.50
N LYS A 202 -0.76 6.36 -8.78
CA LYS A 202 -2.14 6.84 -9.00
C LYS A 202 -2.31 7.51 -10.38
N MET A 203 -1.36 8.34 -10.79
CA MET A 203 -1.40 9.05 -12.07
C MET A 203 -1.41 8.08 -13.26
N ILE A 204 -0.59 7.03 -13.22
CA ILE A 204 -0.55 5.97 -14.25
C ILE A 204 -1.93 5.33 -14.39
N TYR A 205 -2.54 4.90 -13.28
CA TYR A 205 -3.89 4.33 -13.30
C TYR A 205 -4.92 5.29 -13.92
N LEU A 206 -4.92 6.56 -13.50
CA LEU A 206 -5.87 7.56 -14.00
C LEU A 206 -5.66 7.90 -15.48
N ILE A 207 -4.41 7.92 -15.95
CA ILE A 207 -4.10 8.17 -17.36
C ILE A 207 -4.55 7.00 -18.23
N LYS A 208 -4.32 5.75 -17.80
CA LYS A 208 -4.85 4.56 -18.50
C LYS A 208 -6.37 4.62 -18.61
N TYR A 209 -7.06 4.93 -17.51
CA TYR A 209 -8.51 5.12 -17.51
C TYR A 209 -8.95 6.23 -18.49
N LYS A 210 -8.24 7.37 -18.54
CA LYS A 210 -8.55 8.43 -19.51
C LYS A 210 -8.38 7.98 -20.96
N ILE A 211 -7.33 7.22 -21.26
CA ILE A 211 -7.09 6.65 -22.60
C ILE A 211 -8.27 5.75 -23.01
N ASP A 212 -8.72 4.87 -22.12
CA ASP A 212 -9.86 3.97 -22.37
C ASP A 212 -11.17 4.74 -22.63
N GLN A 213 -11.29 5.96 -22.11
CA GLN A 213 -12.43 6.86 -22.34
C GLN A 213 -12.23 7.81 -23.55
N GLY A 214 -11.15 7.66 -24.33
CA GLY A 214 -10.83 8.55 -25.45
C GLY A 214 -10.46 9.98 -25.01
N GLN A 215 -10.08 10.18 -23.75
CA GLN A 215 -9.69 11.47 -23.20
C GLN A 215 -8.18 11.69 -23.28
N ALA A 216 -7.76 12.96 -23.13
CA ALA A 216 -6.35 13.30 -23.20
C ALA A 216 -5.51 12.62 -22.09
N PRO A 217 -4.37 11.98 -22.42
CA PRO A 217 -3.65 11.06 -21.54
C PRO A 217 -2.68 11.78 -20.60
N TYR A 218 -3.18 12.75 -19.83
CA TYR A 218 -2.36 13.47 -18.86
C TYR A 218 -3.04 13.65 -17.51
N PHE A 219 -2.22 13.80 -16.48
CA PHE A 219 -2.65 14.21 -15.14
C PHE A 219 -2.21 15.64 -14.86
N THR A 220 -3.07 16.45 -14.25
CA THR A 220 -2.80 17.87 -13.93
C THR A 220 -2.70 18.10 -12.43
N VAL A 221 -1.69 18.85 -12.00
CA VAL A 221 -1.48 19.29 -10.61
C VAL A 221 -0.84 20.67 -10.61
N THR A 222 -1.07 21.49 -9.60
CA THR A 222 -0.45 22.82 -9.52
C THR A 222 0.96 22.77 -8.94
N VAL A 223 1.79 23.77 -9.25
CA VAL A 223 3.10 23.97 -8.64
C VAL A 223 3.01 24.08 -7.12
N ASP A 224 1.96 24.73 -6.60
CA ASP A 224 1.77 24.89 -5.16
C ASP A 224 1.43 23.57 -4.46
N GLN A 225 0.64 22.71 -5.11
CA GLN A 225 0.36 21.37 -4.61
C GLN A 225 1.64 20.52 -4.54
N LEU A 226 2.46 20.54 -5.60
CA LEU A 226 3.75 19.84 -5.62
C LEU A 226 4.74 20.43 -4.60
N ALA A 227 4.79 21.75 -4.46
CA ALA A 227 5.67 22.40 -3.50
C ALA A 227 5.29 22.02 -2.05
N LYS A 228 3.99 21.96 -1.74
CA LYS A 228 3.51 21.47 -0.45
C LYS A 228 3.90 20.01 -0.21
N GLU A 229 3.75 19.16 -1.22
CA GLU A 229 4.14 17.75 -1.14
C GLU A 229 5.64 17.56 -0.91
N PHE A 230 6.47 18.35 -1.59
CA PHE A 230 7.92 18.33 -1.45
C PHE A 230 8.47 19.15 -0.28
N ASP A 231 7.60 19.69 0.58
CA ASP A 231 7.96 20.57 1.70
C ASP A 231 8.85 21.76 1.29
N VAL A 232 8.57 22.34 0.11
CA VAL A 232 9.29 23.48 -0.44
C VAL A 232 8.74 24.77 0.14
N THR A 233 9.52 25.39 1.04
CA THR A 233 9.23 26.72 1.58
C THR A 233 10.10 27.78 0.89
N VAL A 234 9.48 28.66 0.12
CA VAL A 234 10.14 29.80 -0.55
C VAL A 234 9.22 31.02 -0.59
N LYS A 235 9.80 32.22 -0.52
CA LYS A 235 9.07 33.49 -0.54
C LYS A 235 8.51 33.84 -1.92
N ASP A 236 9.27 33.57 -2.98
CA ASP A 236 8.90 33.90 -4.37
C ASP A 236 8.33 32.67 -5.14
N ASN A 237 7.30 32.90 -5.96
CA ASN A 237 6.66 31.88 -6.79
C ASN A 237 7.58 31.36 -7.90
N HIS A 238 8.43 32.21 -8.48
CA HIS A 238 9.39 31.81 -9.50
C HIS A 238 10.39 30.79 -8.94
N ASP A 239 10.91 31.06 -7.74
CA ASP A 239 11.83 30.15 -7.05
C ASP A 239 11.14 28.84 -6.67
N ARG A 240 9.83 28.89 -6.36
CA ARG A 240 9.03 27.68 -6.09
C ARG A 240 8.99 26.78 -7.30
N LYS A 241 8.64 27.33 -8.46
CA LYS A 241 8.63 26.58 -9.72
C LYS A 241 9.99 25.98 -10.01
N LYS A 242 11.08 26.77 -9.92
CA LYS A 242 12.45 26.30 -10.14
C LYS A 242 12.84 25.14 -9.20
N LYS A 243 12.47 25.22 -7.93
CA LYS A 243 12.77 24.17 -6.94
C LYS A 243 11.97 22.90 -7.21
N VAL A 244 10.68 23.04 -7.52
CA VAL A 244 9.81 21.91 -7.93
C VAL A 244 10.38 21.24 -9.19
N THR A 245 10.74 22.00 -10.23
CA THR A 245 11.39 21.46 -11.44
C THR A 245 12.65 20.66 -11.11
N SER A 246 13.51 21.19 -10.25
CA SER A 246 14.74 20.50 -9.84
C SER A 246 14.45 19.19 -9.11
N ILE A 247 13.45 19.15 -8.24
CA ILE A 247 13.04 17.94 -7.52
C ILE A 247 12.44 16.91 -8.49
N LEU A 248 11.54 17.32 -9.39
CA LEU A 248 10.95 16.43 -10.40
C LEU A 248 12.04 15.80 -11.28
N ASN A 249 12.98 16.60 -11.77
CA ASN A 249 14.12 16.09 -12.56
C ASN A 249 15.01 15.16 -11.74
N GLY A 250 15.24 15.47 -10.46
CA GLY A 250 16.01 14.64 -9.55
C GLY A 250 15.38 13.28 -9.28
N ILE A 251 14.07 13.25 -9.04
CA ILE A 251 13.27 12.02 -8.91
C ILE A 251 13.35 11.24 -10.22
N ASN A 252 13.00 11.87 -11.34
CA ASN A 252 12.95 11.19 -12.64
C ASN A 252 14.30 10.60 -13.05
N LYS A 253 15.44 11.21 -12.67
CA LYS A 253 16.79 10.66 -12.90
C LYS A 253 17.04 9.34 -12.17
N LYS A 254 16.36 9.10 -11.05
CA LYS A 254 16.50 7.88 -10.21
C LYS A 254 15.59 6.73 -10.62
N LEU A 255 14.55 7.01 -11.41
CA LEU A 255 13.60 6.01 -11.88
C LEU A 255 14.17 5.27 -13.10
N GLU A 256 13.90 3.98 -13.23
CA GLU A 256 14.23 3.17 -14.39
C GLU A 256 12.98 2.79 -15.17
N ARG A 257 11.90 2.39 -14.49
CA ARG A 257 10.67 1.85 -15.09
C ARG A 257 9.49 2.82 -15.07
N THR A 258 9.52 3.79 -14.17
CA THR A 258 8.40 4.72 -13.92
C THR A 258 8.75 6.13 -14.40
N LYS A 259 9.48 6.22 -15.51
CA LYS A 259 9.88 7.51 -16.09
C LYS A 259 8.63 8.30 -16.46
N PHE A 260 8.65 9.59 -16.16
CA PHE A 260 7.56 10.50 -16.51
C PHE A 260 8.08 11.68 -17.32
N GLN A 261 7.21 12.21 -18.17
CA GLN A 261 7.39 13.48 -18.86
C GLN A 261 6.45 14.50 -18.22
N TYR A 262 6.82 15.77 -18.24
CA TYR A 262 5.95 16.82 -17.76
C TYR A 262 6.15 18.15 -18.49
N GLN A 263 5.08 18.94 -18.55
CA GLN A 263 5.13 20.30 -19.09
C GLN A 263 4.34 21.27 -18.22
N TYR A 264 4.73 22.55 -18.24
CA TYR A 264 4.00 23.62 -17.57
C TYR A 264 3.02 24.28 -18.52
N ILE A 265 1.76 24.37 -18.11
CA ILE A 265 0.69 25.03 -18.87
C ILE A 265 0.05 26.14 -18.04
N LYS A 266 -0.60 27.08 -18.73
CA LYS A 266 -1.47 28.08 -18.12
C LYS A 266 -2.79 27.41 -17.75
N GLY A 267 -3.07 27.27 -16.46
CA GLY A 267 -4.36 26.77 -15.97
C GLY A 267 -5.50 27.75 -16.27
N LYS A 268 -6.75 27.28 -16.10
CA LYS A 268 -7.94 28.12 -16.29
C LYS A 268 -7.92 29.29 -15.29
N GLY A 269 -7.83 30.52 -15.80
CA GLY A 269 -7.77 31.74 -14.98
C GLY A 269 -6.39 32.09 -14.41
N GLU A 270 -5.35 31.28 -14.66
CA GLU A 270 -3.99 31.61 -14.22
C GLU A 270 -3.37 32.67 -15.14
N LYS A 271 -2.59 33.62 -14.60
CA LYS A 271 -1.82 34.58 -15.41
C LYS A 271 -0.57 33.94 -16.04
N TRP A 272 -0.02 32.92 -15.39
CA TRP A 272 1.28 32.32 -15.67
C TRP A 272 1.18 30.79 -15.66
N PRO A 273 2.12 30.05 -16.29
CA PRO A 273 2.06 28.59 -16.38
C PRO A 273 2.52 27.92 -15.07
N TYR A 274 1.59 27.81 -14.11
CA TYR A 274 1.79 27.18 -12.79
C TYR A 274 1.01 25.88 -12.60
N THR A 275 0.35 25.41 -13.65
CA THR A 275 -0.20 24.05 -13.72
C THR A 275 0.80 23.13 -14.43
N VAL A 276 1.01 21.93 -13.90
CA VAL A 276 1.89 20.89 -14.44
C VAL A 276 1.05 19.76 -15.01
N GLN A 277 1.31 19.38 -16.25
CA GLN A 277 0.78 18.17 -16.87
C GLN A 277 1.83 17.06 -16.85
N PHE A 278 1.46 15.88 -16.36
CA PHE A 278 2.28 14.67 -16.36
C PHE A 278 1.81 13.68 -17.42
N PHE A 279 2.77 13.04 -18.07
CA PHE A 279 2.58 12.02 -19.10
C PHE A 279 3.51 10.84 -18.82
N PHE A 280 3.13 9.68 -19.32
CA PHE A 280 3.95 8.47 -19.33
C PHE A 280 4.01 7.95 -20.76
N ASP A 281 5.15 7.41 -21.14
CA ASP A 281 5.26 6.74 -22.44
C ASP A 281 4.48 5.42 -22.44
N GLN A 282 4.23 4.90 -23.64
CA GLN A 282 3.49 3.67 -23.83
C GLN A 282 4.17 2.47 -23.14
N GLU A 283 5.51 2.42 -23.17
CA GLU A 283 6.29 1.37 -22.49
C GLU A 283 6.01 1.33 -20.98
N THR A 284 5.99 2.49 -20.33
CA THR A 284 5.66 2.60 -18.90
C THR A 284 4.20 2.19 -18.66
N LEU A 285 3.25 2.64 -19.48
CA LEU A 285 1.83 2.30 -19.30
C LEU A 285 1.56 0.78 -19.46
N GLU A 286 2.28 0.13 -20.38
CA GLU A 286 2.25 -1.32 -20.61
C GLU A 286 3.02 -2.08 -19.52
N TYR A 287 4.11 -1.52 -19.00
CA TYR A 287 4.83 -2.11 -17.88
C TYR A 287 3.91 -2.25 -16.66
N PHE A 288 3.18 -1.18 -16.34
CA PHE A 288 2.15 -1.11 -15.28
C PHE A 288 0.80 -1.70 -15.72
N ASP A 289 0.85 -2.81 -16.45
CA ASP A 289 -0.30 -3.63 -16.79
C ASP A 289 -0.07 -5.08 -16.36
N GLU A 290 -0.82 -5.53 -15.35
CA GLU A 290 -0.81 -6.92 -14.88
C GLU A 290 -2.03 -7.70 -15.42
N LYS A 291 -2.41 -7.56 -16.71
CA LYS A 291 -3.66 -8.10 -17.30
C LYS A 291 -4.06 -9.48 -16.76
N ILE A 292 -3.18 -10.48 -16.83
CA ILE A 292 -3.47 -11.85 -16.39
C ILE A 292 -3.77 -11.89 -14.88
N LYS A 293 -2.92 -11.29 -14.05
CA LYS A 293 -3.10 -11.24 -12.59
C LYS A 293 -4.33 -10.42 -12.20
N ALA A 294 -4.64 -9.35 -12.92
CA ALA A 294 -5.84 -8.55 -12.72
C ALA A 294 -7.11 -9.39 -12.99
N ILE A 295 -7.15 -10.10 -14.12
CA ILE A 295 -8.24 -11.02 -14.47
C ILE A 295 -8.40 -12.11 -13.42
N LEU A 296 -7.29 -12.77 -13.05
CA LEU A 296 -7.24 -13.80 -12.00
C LEU A 296 -7.86 -13.28 -10.69
N THR A 297 -7.35 -12.15 -10.17
CA THR A 297 -7.85 -11.63 -8.89
C THR A 297 -9.28 -11.12 -8.95
N SER A 298 -9.72 -10.57 -10.09
CA SER A 298 -11.10 -10.14 -10.26
C SER A 298 -12.05 -11.33 -10.29
N GLN A 299 -11.75 -12.35 -11.08
CA GLN A 299 -12.58 -13.56 -11.15
C GLN A 299 -12.60 -14.31 -9.81
N TYR A 300 -11.46 -14.37 -9.11
CA TYR A 300 -11.38 -14.93 -7.77
C TYR A 300 -12.29 -14.17 -6.79
N HIS A 301 -12.19 -12.84 -6.75
CA HIS A 301 -13.02 -12.02 -5.85
C HIS A 301 -14.52 -12.14 -6.16
N ASP A 302 -14.90 -12.20 -7.44
CA ASP A 302 -16.30 -12.38 -7.85
C ASP A 302 -16.82 -13.80 -7.53
N ALA A 303 -16.00 -14.83 -7.70
CA ALA A 303 -16.35 -16.19 -7.31
C ALA A 303 -16.54 -16.32 -5.78
N LEU A 304 -15.72 -15.62 -4.99
CA LEU A 304 -15.88 -15.54 -3.54
C LEU A 304 -17.20 -14.85 -3.13
N LYS A 305 -17.58 -13.74 -3.79
CA LYS A 305 -18.88 -13.10 -3.57
C LYS A 305 -20.02 -14.06 -3.89
N SER A 306 -19.95 -14.77 -5.01
CA SER A 306 -20.93 -15.77 -5.41
C SER A 306 -21.05 -16.88 -4.36
N CYS A 307 -19.92 -17.42 -3.90
CA CYS A 307 -19.87 -18.42 -2.83
C CYS A 307 -20.49 -17.90 -1.52
N PHE A 308 -20.17 -16.68 -1.12
CA PHE A 308 -20.74 -16.05 0.07
C PHE A 308 -22.26 -15.88 -0.03
N LEU A 309 -22.76 -15.37 -1.17
CA LEU A 309 -24.20 -15.22 -1.40
C LEU A 309 -24.93 -16.56 -1.33
N LEU A 310 -24.36 -17.60 -1.94
CA LEU A 310 -24.96 -18.93 -1.94
C LEU A 310 -24.94 -19.56 -0.54
N ASN A 311 -23.76 -19.65 0.07
CA ASN A 311 -23.55 -20.49 1.25
C ASN A 311 -23.87 -19.76 2.56
N LYS A 312 -23.69 -18.43 2.63
CA LYS A 312 -23.93 -17.63 3.85
C LYS A 312 -25.26 -16.88 3.82
N LYS A 313 -25.74 -16.49 2.64
CA LYS A 313 -26.99 -15.74 2.49
C LYS A 313 -28.15 -16.56 1.89
N GLY A 314 -27.90 -17.78 1.41
CA GLY A 314 -28.93 -18.63 0.79
C GLY A 314 -29.49 -18.07 -0.53
N ILE A 315 -28.76 -17.16 -1.17
CA ILE A 315 -29.20 -16.49 -2.40
C ILE A 315 -28.78 -17.34 -3.60
N PRO A 316 -29.73 -17.81 -4.43
CA PRO A 316 -29.41 -18.62 -5.60
C PRO A 316 -28.62 -17.81 -6.64
N VAL A 317 -27.75 -18.50 -7.38
CA VAL A 317 -26.86 -17.90 -8.40
C VAL A 317 -27.63 -17.05 -9.41
N SER A 318 -28.86 -17.45 -9.76
CA SER A 318 -29.72 -16.71 -10.68
C SER A 318 -30.05 -15.27 -10.24
N ARG A 319 -29.88 -14.95 -8.96
CA ARG A 319 -30.16 -13.62 -8.38
C ARG A 319 -28.91 -12.81 -8.03
N HIS A 320 -27.70 -13.36 -8.17
CA HIS A 320 -26.48 -12.70 -7.71
C HIS A 320 -26.23 -11.32 -8.34
N TYR A 321 -26.67 -11.11 -9.58
CA TYR A 321 -26.56 -9.82 -10.28
C TYR A 321 -27.22 -8.66 -9.52
N GLN A 322 -28.23 -8.94 -8.69
CA GLN A 322 -28.95 -7.94 -7.89
C GLN A 322 -28.11 -7.41 -6.72
N TYR A 323 -27.03 -8.11 -6.34
CA TYR A 323 -26.25 -7.86 -5.13
C TYR A 323 -24.85 -7.29 -5.39
N LYS A 324 -24.54 -6.91 -6.63
CA LYS A 324 -23.20 -6.40 -7.00
C LYS A 324 -22.75 -5.23 -6.11
N ASP A 325 -23.68 -4.34 -5.77
CA ASP A 325 -23.40 -3.14 -4.98
C ASP A 325 -23.36 -3.39 -3.46
N PHE A 326 -23.79 -4.57 -3.00
CA PHE A 326 -23.83 -4.94 -1.58
C PHE A 326 -22.43 -5.20 -1.01
N PHE A 327 -21.42 -5.31 -1.87
CA PHE A 327 -20.01 -5.52 -1.50
C PHE A 327 -19.17 -4.25 -1.66
N LYS A 328 -19.79 -3.07 -1.83
CA LYS A 328 -19.07 -1.79 -1.93
C LYS A 328 -18.58 -1.34 -0.56
N LEU A 329 -17.31 -0.97 -0.47
CA LEU A 329 -16.72 -0.38 0.73
C LEU A 329 -17.53 0.87 1.16
N GLY A 330 -17.99 0.88 2.41
CA GLY A 330 -18.67 2.01 3.04
C GLY A 330 -20.19 2.07 2.82
N THR A 331 -20.71 1.51 1.72
CA THR A 331 -22.16 1.59 1.40
C THR A 331 -22.85 0.24 1.23
N GLY A 332 -22.09 -0.84 1.00
CA GLY A 332 -22.62 -2.16 0.75
C GLY A 332 -23.09 -2.86 2.02
N GLU A 333 -24.33 -3.35 2.00
CA GLU A 333 -24.97 -4.04 3.14
C GLU A 333 -24.19 -5.28 3.59
N TYR A 334 -23.62 -6.05 2.65
CA TYR A 334 -22.88 -7.28 2.96
C TYR A 334 -21.38 -7.07 3.09
N TYR A 335 -20.88 -5.84 2.93
CA TYR A 335 -19.45 -5.57 2.88
C TYR A 335 -18.71 -6.10 4.12
N HIS A 336 -19.17 -5.74 5.32
CA HIS A 336 -18.51 -6.10 6.57
C HIS A 336 -18.55 -7.59 6.87
N GLU A 337 -19.69 -8.25 6.65
CA GLU A 337 -19.81 -9.70 6.84
C GLU A 337 -18.96 -10.46 5.82
N PHE A 338 -18.95 -10.00 4.57
CA PHE A 338 -18.16 -10.60 3.51
C PHE A 338 -16.66 -10.48 3.77
N THR A 339 -16.15 -9.30 4.13
CA THR A 339 -14.71 -9.15 4.42
C THR A 339 -14.33 -9.89 5.70
N ALA A 340 -15.20 -9.92 6.71
CA ALA A 340 -15.00 -10.72 7.91
C ALA A 340 -14.86 -12.21 7.59
N TRP A 341 -15.76 -12.76 6.76
CA TRP A 341 -15.72 -14.13 6.28
C TRP A 341 -14.49 -14.38 5.40
N LEU A 342 -14.26 -13.57 4.36
CA LEU A 342 -13.19 -13.74 3.38
C LEU A 342 -11.82 -13.94 4.04
N TYR A 343 -11.48 -13.09 5.02
CA TYR A 343 -10.21 -13.12 5.74
C TYR A 343 -10.27 -13.85 7.08
N SER A 344 -11.18 -14.82 7.21
CA SER A 344 -11.18 -15.76 8.34
C SER A 344 -10.76 -17.16 7.88
N GLU A 345 -10.42 -18.02 8.82
CA GLU A 345 -10.15 -19.45 8.57
C GLU A 345 -11.41 -20.24 8.20
N GLU A 346 -12.60 -19.66 8.36
CA GLU A 346 -13.85 -20.29 7.96
C GLU A 346 -13.86 -20.57 6.46
N ASP A 347 -14.29 -21.76 6.05
CA ASP A 347 -14.35 -22.19 4.64
C ASP A 347 -13.01 -22.04 3.88
N LYS A 348 -11.87 -22.08 4.57
CA LYS A 348 -10.54 -21.90 3.98
C LYS A 348 -10.30 -22.81 2.78
N GLU A 349 -10.60 -24.10 2.91
CA GLU A 349 -10.44 -25.07 1.81
C GLU A 349 -11.30 -24.69 0.59
N ILE A 350 -12.53 -24.19 0.80
CA ILE A 350 -13.39 -23.74 -0.29
C ILE A 350 -12.77 -22.52 -0.99
N LYS A 351 -12.25 -21.55 -0.23
CA LYS A 351 -11.60 -20.36 -0.80
C LYS A 351 -10.34 -20.72 -1.59
N GLU A 352 -9.52 -21.63 -1.06
CA GLU A 352 -8.32 -22.14 -1.74
C GLU A 352 -8.68 -22.89 -3.03
N ASN A 353 -9.71 -23.72 -3.01
CA ASN A 353 -10.19 -24.44 -4.20
C ASN A 353 -10.72 -23.48 -5.26
N ILE A 354 -11.51 -22.46 -4.88
CA ILE A 354 -11.94 -21.41 -5.81
C ILE A 354 -10.73 -20.71 -6.44
N TYR A 355 -9.69 -20.40 -5.64
CA TYR A 355 -8.47 -19.79 -6.18
C TYR A 355 -7.79 -20.71 -7.20
N ARG A 356 -7.59 -21.99 -6.88
CA ARG A 356 -6.97 -22.99 -7.78
C ARG A 356 -7.76 -23.14 -9.08
N ASP A 357 -9.09 -23.24 -9.01
CA ASP A 357 -9.96 -23.39 -10.18
C ASP A 357 -9.87 -22.16 -11.11
N ILE A 358 -9.95 -20.95 -10.54
CA ILE A 358 -9.79 -19.71 -11.32
C ILE A 358 -8.37 -19.60 -11.87
N TYR A 359 -7.36 -20.00 -11.11
CA TYR A 359 -5.97 -20.02 -11.55
C TYR A 359 -5.79 -20.89 -12.79
N ILE A 360 -6.26 -22.14 -12.75
CA ILE A 360 -6.22 -23.07 -13.89
C ILE A 360 -7.00 -22.50 -15.07
N LYS A 361 -8.18 -21.93 -14.84
CA LYS A 361 -9.00 -21.33 -15.90
C LYS A 361 -8.31 -20.16 -16.61
N VAL A 362 -7.57 -19.33 -15.88
CA VAL A 362 -6.96 -18.10 -16.41
C VAL A 362 -5.54 -18.35 -16.93
N VAL A 363 -4.76 -19.19 -16.26
CA VAL A 363 -3.33 -19.41 -16.52
C VAL A 363 -3.07 -20.72 -17.26
N GLY A 364 -3.98 -21.70 -17.17
CA GLY A 364 -3.91 -22.97 -17.88
C GLY A 364 -3.10 -24.07 -17.17
N ILE A 365 -2.53 -23.80 -16.00
CA ILE A 365 -1.74 -24.74 -15.19
C ILE A 365 -2.14 -24.64 -13.72
N ARG A 366 -1.78 -25.63 -12.90
CA ARG A 366 -2.01 -25.53 -11.45
C ARG A 366 -1.01 -24.54 -10.83
N PRO A 367 -1.42 -23.79 -9.79
CA PRO A 367 -0.50 -22.89 -9.10
C PRO A 367 0.68 -23.63 -8.44
N GLU A 368 0.51 -24.91 -8.09
CA GLU A 368 1.58 -25.75 -7.50
C GLU A 368 2.59 -26.24 -8.55
N ASP A 369 2.14 -26.41 -9.80
CA ASP A 369 2.97 -26.90 -10.92
C ASP A 369 3.96 -25.83 -11.42
N LEU A 370 3.79 -24.59 -10.95
CA LEU A 370 4.77 -23.51 -11.11
C LEU A 370 6.01 -23.68 -10.24
N ALA A 371 6.29 -24.87 -9.70
CA ALA A 371 7.43 -25.23 -8.86
C ALA A 371 8.81 -24.95 -9.50
N VAL A 372 9.13 -23.66 -9.64
CA VAL A 372 10.35 -23.07 -9.17
C VAL A 372 9.91 -22.19 -8.00
N ASN A 373 10.31 -22.56 -6.78
CA ASN A 373 10.18 -21.75 -5.57
C ASN A 373 10.23 -20.24 -5.88
N LEU A 374 9.09 -19.57 -5.89
CA LEU A 374 9.01 -18.12 -5.67
C LEU A 374 8.69 -17.88 -4.19
N ASN A 375 9.58 -18.40 -3.33
CA ASN A 375 10.07 -17.88 -2.05
C ASN A 375 11.10 -18.92 -1.54
N PRO A 376 12.27 -18.50 -1.06
CA PRO A 376 12.46 -17.49 -0.03
C PRO A 376 12.50 -16.05 -0.55
#